data_AF-A0A2C9CZW2-F1
#
_entry.id   AF-A0A2C9CZW2-F1
#
_cell.length_a   1.000
_cell.length_b   1.000
_cell.length_c   1.000
_cell.angle_alpha   90.00
_cell.angle_beta   90.00
_cell.angle_gamma   90.00
#
_symmetry.space_group_name_H-M   'P 1'
#
loop_
_entity.id
_entity.type
_entity.pdbx_description
1 polymer ?
#
loop_
_entity_poly.entity_id
_entity_poly.type
_entity_poly.pdbx_seq_one_letter_code
_entity_poly.pdbx_strand_id
1 'polypeptide(L)'
;MKKKLLLCALSFPLLLAACVGVPPQLPPSSSRLPAVENQKKDIGIWRNKGLISYEEAARRQYAIERSSYALRDSEVHFWNEAIKNAKLVDAHLITPNEYFRRVKRDYARDVGR
;
A
#
# COMPACT_ATOMS: atom_id res chain seq x y z
N MET A 1 50.93 52.33 -22.44
CA MET A 1 49.76 52.93 -21.77
C MET A 1 49.04 51.87 -20.96
N LYS A 2 48.52 52.27 -19.80
CA LYS A 2 47.89 51.49 -18.71
C LYS A 2 46.76 50.56 -19.18
N LYS A 3 46.62 49.37 -18.56
CA LYS A 3 45.53 49.04 -17.60
C LYS A 3 45.63 47.59 -17.08
N LYS A 4 45.47 47.47 -15.76
CA LYS A 4 45.39 46.27 -14.93
C LYS A 4 44.00 45.63 -15.05
N LEU A 5 43.84 44.34 -14.73
CA LEU A 5 42.77 43.86 -13.85
C LEU A 5 43.00 42.41 -13.38
N LEU A 6 43.16 42.27 -12.06
CA LEU A 6 42.96 41.06 -11.28
C LEU A 6 41.51 40.55 -11.43
N LEU A 7 41.27 39.24 -11.29
CA LEU A 7 40.31 38.74 -10.30
C LEU A 7 40.41 37.21 -10.12
N CYS A 8 40.63 36.82 -8.86
CA CYS A 8 40.49 35.47 -8.32
C CYS A 8 39.04 34.98 -8.40
N ALA A 9 38.85 33.67 -8.62
CA ALA A 9 37.78 32.86 -8.02
C ALA A 9 38.22 31.38 -8.10
N LEU A 10 38.87 30.85 -7.07
CA LEU A 10 38.25 30.05 -6.02
C LEU A 10 37.32 28.93 -6.56
N SER A 11 37.96 27.78 -6.81
CA SER A 11 37.59 26.48 -6.23
C SER A 11 36.14 26.25 -5.81
N PHE A 12 35.48 25.34 -6.52
CA PHE A 12 34.56 24.37 -5.92
C PHE A 12 34.67 23.06 -6.71
N PRO A 13 35.30 21.99 -6.16
CA PRO A 13 34.98 20.67 -6.64
C PRO A 13 33.54 20.42 -6.21
N LEU A 14 32.63 20.33 -7.19
CA LEU A 14 31.32 19.75 -7.01
C LEU A 14 31.51 18.33 -6.48
N LEU A 15 31.51 18.21 -5.15
CA LEU A 15 31.28 16.95 -4.47
C LEU A 15 29.91 16.48 -4.92
N LEU A 16 29.92 15.62 -5.94
CA LEU A 16 28.88 14.68 -6.25
C LEU A 16 28.61 13.90 -4.96
N ALA A 17 27.68 14.41 -4.16
CA ALA A 17 27.01 13.63 -3.14
C ALA A 17 26.33 12.50 -3.89
N ALA A 18 27.04 11.38 -3.99
CA ALA A 18 26.46 10.09 -4.30
C ALA A 18 25.50 9.77 -3.16
N CYS A 19 24.28 10.29 -3.25
CA CYS A 19 23.13 9.72 -2.58
C CYS A 19 22.98 8.32 -3.16
N VAL A 20 23.65 7.36 -2.52
CA VAL A 20 23.46 5.93 -2.74
C VAL A 20 21.96 5.70 -2.67
N GLY A 21 21.37 5.42 -3.84
CA GLY A 21 19.96 5.12 -4.01
C GLY A 21 19.64 3.79 -3.37
N VAL A 22 19.57 3.77 -2.04
CA VAL A 22 18.93 2.68 -1.33
C VAL A 22 17.45 2.76 -1.72
N PRO A 23 16.91 1.77 -2.44
CA PRO A 23 15.48 1.78 -2.75
C PRO A 23 14.73 1.84 -1.42
N PRO A 24 13.68 2.67 -1.30
CA PRO A 24 12.93 2.77 -0.06
C PRO A 24 12.42 1.38 0.32
N GLN A 25 12.95 0.84 1.42
CA GLN A 25 12.54 -0.47 1.92
C GLN A 25 11.16 -0.30 2.57
N LEU A 26 10.17 -1.02 2.04
CA LEU A 26 8.83 -1.01 2.62
C LEU A 26 8.88 -1.64 4.01
N PRO A 27 8.18 -1.05 5.00
CA PRO A 27 8.07 -1.66 6.32
C PRO A 27 7.35 -3.00 6.25
N PRO A 28 7.58 -3.90 7.23
CA PRO A 28 6.79 -5.13 7.33
C PRO A 28 5.31 -4.79 7.60
N SER A 29 4.41 -5.64 7.12
CA SER A 29 2.95 -5.51 7.31
C SER A 29 2.52 -5.53 8.79
N SER A 30 3.37 -6.05 9.68
CA SER A 30 3.15 -6.05 11.13
C SER A 30 3.23 -4.65 11.77
N SER A 31 3.80 -3.66 11.08
CA SER A 31 4.00 -2.31 11.62
C SER A 31 2.72 -1.48 11.73
N ARG A 32 1.66 -1.84 11.00
CA ARG A 32 0.30 -1.23 11.08
C ARG A 32 0.30 0.30 11.16
N LEU A 33 0.96 0.95 10.20
CA LEU A 33 0.99 2.41 10.06
C LEU A 33 -0.43 3.03 10.14
N PRO A 34 -0.69 4.00 11.05
CA PRO A 34 -2.01 4.61 11.24
C PRO A 34 -2.59 5.25 9.97
N ALA A 35 -1.75 5.85 9.13
CA ALA A 35 -2.18 6.46 7.88
C ALA A 35 -2.80 5.43 6.91
N VAL A 36 -2.23 4.23 6.84
CA VAL A 36 -2.71 3.14 5.99
C VAL A 36 -4.04 2.59 6.49
N GLU A 37 -4.15 2.38 7.81
CA GLU A 37 -5.40 1.88 8.42
C GLU A 37 -6.54 2.91 8.29
N ASN A 38 -6.26 4.21 8.35
CA ASN A 38 -7.26 5.25 8.07
C ASN A 38 -7.75 5.19 6.61
N GLN A 39 -6.86 5.05 5.63
CA GLN A 39 -7.27 4.92 4.22
C GLN A 39 -8.17 3.69 3.98
N LYS A 40 -7.83 2.55 4.62
CA LYS A 40 -8.65 1.33 4.55
C LYS A 40 -10.03 1.53 5.19
N LYS A 41 -10.11 2.30 6.28
CA LYS A 41 -11.38 2.64 6.95
C LYS A 41 -12.31 3.43 6.03
N ASP A 42 -11.79 4.41 5.30
CA ASP A 42 -12.58 5.21 4.35
C ASP A 42 -13.19 4.33 3.24
N ILE A 43 -12.42 3.38 2.71
CA ILE A 43 -12.92 2.38 1.75
C ILE A 43 -14.05 1.56 2.36
N GLY A 44 -13.90 1.12 3.62
CA GLY A 44 -14.94 0.40 4.35
C GLY A 44 -16.23 1.21 4.50
N ILE A 45 -16.11 2.52 4.75
CA ILE A 45 -17.25 3.45 4.82
C ILE A 45 -17.93 3.58 3.46
N TRP A 46 -17.17 3.77 2.38
CA TRP A 46 -17.74 3.89 1.02
C TRP A 46 -18.48 2.62 0.61
N ARG A 47 -17.94 1.43 0.92
CA ARG A 47 -18.63 0.16 0.66
C ARG A 47 -19.90 0.03 1.50
N ASN A 48 -19.86 0.37 2.80
CA ASN A 48 -21.03 0.34 3.67
C ASN A 48 -22.17 1.25 3.18
N LYS A 49 -21.82 2.37 2.53
CA LYS A 49 -22.78 3.29 1.92
C LYS A 49 -23.27 2.84 0.54
N GLY A 50 -22.78 1.71 0.01
CA GLY A 50 -23.12 1.22 -1.33
C GLY A 50 -22.50 2.04 -2.46
N LEU A 51 -21.51 2.89 -2.18
CA LEU A 51 -20.85 3.75 -3.18
C LEU A 51 -19.87 2.96 -4.06
N ILE A 52 -19.38 1.83 -3.54
CA ILE A 52 -18.47 0.91 -4.23
C ILE A 52 -18.89 -0.53 -3.92
N SER A 53 -18.61 -1.45 -4.84
CA SER A 53 -18.87 -2.87 -4.69
C SER A 53 -17.93 -3.52 -3.67
N TYR A 54 -18.20 -4.77 -3.26
CA TYR A 54 -17.31 -5.52 -2.40
C TYR A 54 -15.96 -5.76 -3.08
N GLU A 55 -15.96 -6.12 -4.36
CA GLU A 55 -14.75 -6.36 -5.13
C GLU A 55 -13.88 -5.10 -5.19
N GLU A 56 -14.48 -3.97 -5.54
CA GLU A 56 -13.77 -2.70 -5.64
C GLU A 56 -13.15 -2.31 -4.29
N ALA A 57 -13.89 -2.50 -3.19
CA ALA A 57 -13.36 -2.27 -1.85
C ALA A 57 -12.15 -3.18 -1.52
N ALA A 58 -12.24 -4.47 -1.84
CA ALA A 58 -11.15 -5.43 -1.59
C ALA A 58 -9.91 -5.09 -2.43
N ARG A 59 -10.08 -4.74 -3.72
CA ARG A 59 -8.97 -4.34 -4.61
C ARG A 59 -8.27 -3.08 -4.12
N ARG A 60 -9.02 -2.05 -3.69
CA ARG A 60 -8.43 -0.81 -3.17
C ARG A 60 -7.64 -1.04 -1.88
N GLN A 61 -8.18 -1.83 -0.95
CA GLN A 61 -7.45 -2.19 0.26
C GLN A 61 -6.18 -2.98 -0.05
N TYR A 62 -6.24 -3.94 -0.97
CA TYR A 62 -5.05 -4.68 -1.40
C TYR A 62 -4.01 -3.77 -2.06
N ALA A 63 -4.43 -2.84 -2.92
CA ALA A 63 -3.52 -1.89 -3.57
C ALA A 63 -2.76 -1.04 -2.55
N ILE A 64 -3.44 -0.56 -1.50
CA ILE A 64 -2.83 0.19 -0.40
C ILE A 64 -1.85 -0.70 0.37
N GLU A 65 -2.25 -1.91 0.73
CA GLU A 65 -1.40 -2.84 1.49
C GLU A 65 -0.13 -3.19 0.72
N ARG A 66 -0.27 -3.43 -0.60
CA ARG A 66 0.86 -3.74 -1.49
C ARG A 66 1.78 -2.56 -1.72
N SER A 67 1.27 -1.33 -1.73
CA SER A 67 2.10 -0.13 -1.89
C SER A 67 2.74 0.34 -0.59
N SER A 68 2.17 -0.05 0.56
CA SER A 68 2.59 0.44 1.87
C SER A 68 3.47 -0.54 2.65
N TYR A 69 3.40 -1.84 2.33
CA TYR A 69 4.09 -2.89 3.09
C TYR A 69 4.81 -3.91 2.22
N ALA A 70 5.86 -4.49 2.78
CA ALA A 70 6.44 -5.73 2.29
C ALA A 70 5.53 -6.90 2.70
N LEU A 71 4.56 -7.23 1.85
CA LEU A 71 3.63 -8.34 2.09
C LEU A 71 4.31 -9.70 1.95
N ARG A 72 3.95 -10.62 2.85
CA ARG A 72 4.29 -12.05 2.74
C ARG A 72 3.44 -12.71 1.65
N ASP A 73 3.93 -13.81 1.10
CA ASP A 73 3.18 -14.58 0.08
C ASP A 73 1.81 -15.05 0.59
N SER A 74 1.71 -15.40 1.87
CA SER A 74 0.43 -15.76 2.50
C SER A 74 -0.53 -14.58 2.52
N GLU A 75 -0.06 -13.37 2.78
CA GLU A 75 -0.89 -12.16 2.81
C GLU A 75 -1.34 -11.79 1.39
N VAL A 76 -0.48 -11.98 0.39
CA VAL A 76 -0.87 -11.86 -1.02
C VAL A 76 -1.95 -12.89 -1.39
N HIS A 77 -1.80 -14.14 -0.96
CA HIS A 77 -2.81 -15.18 -1.16
C HIS A 77 -4.15 -14.79 -0.51
N PHE A 78 -4.13 -14.32 0.74
CA PHE A 78 -5.30 -13.80 1.44
C PHE A 78 -6.04 -12.74 0.63
N TRP A 79 -5.33 -11.72 0.13
CA TRP A 79 -5.95 -10.64 -0.63
C TRP A 79 -6.57 -11.13 -1.93
N ASN A 80 -5.92 -12.07 -2.62
CA ASN A 80 -6.47 -12.68 -3.83
C ASN A 80 -7.76 -13.47 -3.54
N GLU A 81 -7.81 -14.23 -2.45
CA GLU A 81 -9.01 -14.95 -2.03
C GLU A 81 -10.12 -14.00 -1.55
N ALA A 82 -9.78 -12.90 -0.87
CA ALA A 82 -10.72 -11.87 -0.49
C ALA A 82 -11.39 -11.24 -1.72
N ILE A 83 -10.61 -10.90 -2.76
CA ILE A 83 -11.11 -10.35 -4.03
C ILE A 83 -12.02 -11.36 -4.75
N LYS A 84 -11.64 -12.65 -4.78
CA LYS A 84 -12.48 -13.71 -5.37
C LYS A 84 -13.81 -13.85 -4.64
N ASN A 85 -13.81 -13.90 -3.30
CA ASN A 85 -15.05 -13.99 -2.53
C ASN A 85 -15.90 -12.72 -2.65
N ALA A 86 -15.27 -11.55 -2.76
CA ALA A 86 -15.97 -10.29 -2.96
C ALA A 86 -16.77 -10.27 -4.28
N LYS A 87 -16.20 -10.81 -5.36
CA LYS A 87 -16.93 -11.03 -6.64
C LYS A 87 -18.18 -11.90 -6.45
N LEU A 88 -18.12 -12.92 -5.60
CA LEU A 88 -19.26 -13.79 -5.33
C LEU A 88 -20.39 -13.03 -4.60
N VAL A 89 -20.05 -12.07 -3.73
CA VAL A 89 -21.05 -11.20 -3.07
C VAL A 89 -21.69 -10.26 -4.09
N ASP A 90 -20.87 -9.62 -4.91
CA ASP A 90 -21.33 -8.68 -5.94
C ASP A 90 -22.22 -9.39 -6.98
N ALA A 91 -21.94 -10.67 -7.27
CA ALA A 91 -22.76 -11.52 -8.12
C ALA A 91 -23.95 -12.18 -7.40
N HIS A 92 -24.21 -11.84 -6.13
CA HIS A 92 -25.27 -12.43 -5.29
C HIS A 92 -25.21 -13.95 -5.11
N LEU A 93 -24.05 -14.57 -5.35
CA LEU A 93 -23.82 -16.00 -5.17
C LEU A 93 -23.59 -16.36 -3.68
N ILE A 94 -23.14 -15.38 -2.89
CA ILE A 94 -23.04 -15.50 -1.43
C ILE A 94 -23.57 -14.23 -0.75
N THR A 95 -24.00 -14.37 0.50
CA THR A 95 -24.44 -13.22 1.30
C THR A 95 -23.23 -12.42 1.83
N PRO A 96 -23.41 -11.12 2.15
CA PRO A 96 -22.38 -10.34 2.84
C PRO A 96 -21.87 -11.00 4.13
N ASN A 97 -22.76 -11.61 4.92
CA ASN A 97 -22.39 -12.29 6.15
C ASN A 97 -21.48 -13.50 5.91
N GLU A 98 -21.76 -14.28 4.87
CA GLU A 98 -20.90 -15.40 4.46
C GLU A 98 -19.53 -14.89 4.00
N TYR A 99 -19.49 -13.80 3.24
CA TYR A 99 -18.23 -13.15 2.86
C TYR A 99 -17.41 -12.72 4.08
N PHE A 100 -17.99 -12.01 5.04
CA PHE A 100 -17.27 -11.58 6.24
C PHE A 100 -16.75 -12.78 7.06
N ARG A 101 -17.53 -13.87 7.13
CA ARG A 101 -17.10 -15.11 7.78
C ARG A 101 -15.88 -15.72 7.10
N ARG A 102 -15.89 -15.81 5.76
CA ARG A 102 -14.77 -16.33 4.96
C ARG A 102 -13.53 -15.46 5.10
N VAL A 103 -13.66 -14.15 4.94
CA VAL A 103 -12.55 -13.20 5.09
C VAL A 103 -11.93 -13.30 6.48
N LYS A 104 -12.73 -13.39 7.55
CA LYS A 104 -12.21 -13.53 8.92
C LYS A 104 -11.41 -14.83 9.10
N ARG A 105 -11.92 -15.94 8.56
CA ARG A 105 -11.24 -17.24 8.61
C ARG A 105 -9.91 -17.20 7.84
N ASP A 106 -9.94 -16.68 6.62
CA ASP A 106 -8.76 -16.65 5.74
C ASP A 106 -7.71 -15.68 6.30
N TYR A 107 -8.12 -14.54 6.88
CA TYR A 107 -7.22 -13.63 7.58
C TYR A 107 -6.50 -14.31 8.74
N ALA A 108 -7.21 -15.06 9.58
CA ALA A 108 -6.59 -15.78 10.70
C ALA A 108 -5.58 -16.85 10.24
N ARG A 109 -5.82 -17.47 9.07
CA ARG A 109 -4.94 -18.47 8.47
C ARG A 109 -3.67 -17.84 7.90
N ASP A 110 -3.82 -16.75 7.15
CA ASP A 110 -2.81 -16.26 6.21
C ASP A 110 -2.11 -14.97 6.65
N VAL A 111 -2.72 -14.20 7.57
CA VAL A 111 -2.21 -12.92 8.07
C VAL A 111 -1.92 -12.95 9.57
N GLY A 112 -2.77 -13.64 10.35
CA GLY A 112 -2.71 -13.66 11.82
C GLY A 112 -1.59 -14.51 12.45
N ARG A 113 -0.68 -15.06 11.64
CA ARG A 113 0.52 -15.79 12.08
C ARG A 113 1.75 -14.90 11.96
#